data_AF-A0A5N4CYA3-F1
#
_entry.id   AF-A0A5N4CYA3-F1
#
_cell.length_a   1.000
_cell.length_b   1.000
_cell.length_c   1.000
_cell.angle_alpha   90.00
_cell.angle_beta   90.00
_cell.angle_gamma   90.00
#
_symmetry.space_group_name_H-M   'P 1'
#
loop_
_entity.id
_entity.type
_entity.pdbx_description
1 polymer ?
#
loop_
_entity_poly.entity_id
_entity_poly.type
_entity_poly.pdbx_seq_one_letter_code
_entity_poly.pdbx_strand_id
1 'polypeptide(L)'
;MVPIPAGVFTMGTDDPQIKQDGEAPARRVAIDAFYMDAYEVSNAEFEKFVNSTGYLTEAEKFGDSFVFEGMLSEQVKSDIQQAVSNV
;
A
#
# COMPACT_ATOMS: atom_id res chain seq x y z
N MET A 1 -14.45 10.90 1.97
CA MET A 1 -13.45 11.91 2.39
C MET A 1 -13.85 12.70 3.64
N VAL A 2 -12.86 13.16 4.39
CA VAL A 2 -12.91 14.08 5.53
C VAL A 2 -11.95 15.26 5.31
N PRO A 3 -12.27 16.48 5.77
CA PRO A 3 -11.37 17.62 5.64
C PRO A 3 -10.23 17.53 6.65
N ILE A 4 -9.00 17.69 6.16
CA ILE A 4 -7.79 17.84 6.96
C ILE A 4 -7.41 19.34 6.95
N PRO A 5 -7.34 20.00 8.12
CA PRO A 5 -7.05 21.42 8.18
C PRO A 5 -5.60 21.72 7.79
N ALA A 6 -5.36 22.93 7.28
CA ALA A 6 -4.01 23.44 7.07
C ALA A 6 -3.25 23.51 8.40
N GLY A 7 -1.94 23.29 8.36
CA GLY A 7 -1.13 23.35 9.57
C GLY A 7 0.34 23.00 9.36
N VAL A 8 1.08 23.05 10.46
CA VAL A 8 2.50 22.66 10.49
C VAL A 8 2.69 21.55 11.51
N PHE A 9 3.26 20.44 11.08
CA PHE A 9 3.55 19.29 11.94
C PHE A 9 5.01 18.83 11.77
N THR A 10 5.43 17.89 12.60
CA THR A 10 6.75 17.26 12.50
C THR A 10 6.60 15.95 11.74
N MET A 11 7.23 15.86 10.57
CA MET A 11 7.26 14.66 9.73
C MET A 11 8.56 13.90 9.98
N GLY A 12 8.47 12.57 10.06
CA GLY A 12 9.61 11.71 10.43
C GLY A 12 9.93 11.76 11.93
N THR A 13 11.08 11.23 12.32
CA THR A 13 11.53 11.13 13.72
C THR A 13 13.04 11.29 13.83
N ASP A 14 13.55 11.86 14.93
CA ASP A 14 14.98 11.85 15.27
C ASP A 14 15.40 10.59 16.03
N ASP A 15 14.44 9.71 16.34
CA ASP A 15 14.65 8.38 16.93
C ASP A 15 14.07 7.28 16.02
N PRO A 16 14.68 7.05 14.85
CA PRO A 16 14.17 6.10 13.85
C PRO A 16 14.31 4.65 14.32
N GLN A 17 13.24 3.87 14.17
CA GLN A 17 13.25 2.45 14.52
C GLN A 17 13.87 1.61 13.39
N ILE A 18 13.68 2.04 12.14
CA ILE A 18 14.27 1.43 10.96
C ILE A 18 15.06 2.49 10.19
N LYS A 19 16.35 2.65 10.52
CA LYS A 19 17.21 3.73 9.97
C LYS A 19 17.34 3.70 8.45
N GLN A 20 17.39 2.50 7.87
CA GLN A 20 17.58 2.33 6.42
C GLN A 20 16.38 2.80 5.60
N ASP A 21 15.18 2.87 6.20
CA ASP A 21 13.95 3.28 5.54
C ASP A 21 13.81 4.82 5.49
N GLY A 22 14.75 5.56 6.08
CA GLY A 22 14.79 7.02 6.00
C GLY A 22 13.71 7.72 6.83
N GLU A 23 13.30 7.12 7.96
CA GLU A 23 12.34 7.74 8.90
C GLU A 23 12.87 9.06 9.51
N ALA A 24 14.19 9.19 9.61
CA ALA A 24 14.91 10.36 10.09
C ALA A 24 15.43 11.26 8.95
N PRO A 25 15.69 12.55 9.20
CA PRO A 25 15.45 13.28 10.45
C PRO A 25 14.01 13.77 10.60
N ALA A 26 13.65 14.14 11.82
CA ALA A 26 12.44 14.92 12.07
C ALA A 26 12.56 16.29 11.38
N ARG A 27 11.51 16.69 10.67
CA ARG A 27 11.47 17.98 9.96
C ARG A 27 10.10 18.63 10.04
N ARG A 28 10.06 19.97 10.11
CA ARG A 28 8.81 20.73 10.14
C ARG A 28 8.26 20.87 8.72
N VAL A 29 7.02 20.44 8.52
CA VAL A 29 6.33 20.49 7.23
C VAL A 29 5.03 21.29 7.38
N ALA A 30 4.84 22.27 6.51
CA ALA A 30 3.59 23.00 6.37
C ALA A 30 2.78 22.40 5.22
N ILE A 31 1.48 22.18 5.44
CA ILE A 31 0.55 21.66 4.44
C ILE A 31 -0.71 22.54 4.44
N ASP A 32 -1.22 22.81 3.24
CA ASP A 32 -2.51 23.48 3.06
C ASP A 32 -3.68 22.54 3.40
N ALA A 33 -4.88 23.09 3.57
CA ALA A 33 -6.06 22.26 3.83
C ALA A 33 -6.37 21.37 2.61
N PHE A 34 -6.70 20.10 2.85
CA PHE A 34 -7.03 19.14 1.81
C PHE A 34 -8.06 18.11 2.30
N TYR A 35 -8.55 17.24 1.41
CA TYR A 35 -9.44 16.15 1.78
C TYR A 35 -8.69 14.82 1.74
N MET A 36 -8.95 13.95 2.72
CA MET A 36 -8.44 12.58 2.73
C MET A 36 -9.62 11.61 2.82
N ASP A 37 -9.54 10.44 2.19
CA ASP A 37 -10.53 9.40 2.43
C ASP A 37 -10.48 8.87 3.86
N ALA A 38 -11.66 8.55 4.41
CA ALA A 38 -11.78 8.05 5.78
C ALA A 38 -11.39 6.57 5.90
N TYR A 39 -11.39 5.86 4.77
CA TYR A 39 -11.12 4.43 4.66
C TYR A 39 -10.23 4.20 3.43
N GLU A 40 -9.46 3.12 3.46
CA GLU A 40 -8.79 2.61 2.27
C GLU A 40 -9.82 2.24 1.20
N VAL A 41 -9.41 2.28 -0.07
CA VAL A 41 -10.29 1.87 -1.18
C VAL A 41 -10.58 0.37 -1.04
N SER A 42 -11.83 0.03 -0.76
CA SER A 42 -12.25 -1.36 -0.61
C SER A 42 -12.37 -2.09 -1.94
N ASN A 43 -12.42 -3.43 -1.90
CA ASN A 43 -12.71 -4.27 -3.08
C ASN A 43 -13.99 -3.81 -3.81
N ALA A 44 -15.06 -3.50 -3.08
CA ALA A 44 -16.33 -3.08 -3.66
C ALA A 44 -16.25 -1.71 -4.35
N GLU A 45 -15.45 -0.78 -3.81
CA GLU A 45 -15.25 0.52 -4.46
C GLU A 45 -14.34 0.42 -5.68
N PHE A 46 -13.28 -0.38 -5.61
CA PHE A 46 -12.40 -0.62 -6.75
C PHE A 46 -13.12 -1.37 -7.89
N GLU A 47 -13.99 -2.33 -7.56
CA GLU A 47 -14.82 -3.04 -8.56
C GLU A 47 -15.71 -2.09 -9.35
N LYS A 48 -16.33 -1.08 -8.70
CA LYS A 48 -17.11 -0.05 -9.41
C LYS A 48 -16.27 0.70 -10.43
N PHE A 49 -15.02 1.04 -10.09
CA PHE A 49 -14.08 1.68 -11.00
C PHE A 49 -13.74 0.77 -12.19
N VAL A 50 -13.44 -0.50 -11.95
CA VAL A 50 -13.15 -1.49 -13.00
C VAL A 50 -14.36 -1.67 -13.92
N ASN A 51 -15.56 -1.86 -13.38
CA ASN A 51 -16.78 -2.04 -14.17
C ASN A 51 -17.11 -0.81 -15.04
N SER A 52 -16.79 0.40 -14.54
CA SER A 52 -17.04 1.65 -15.27
C SER A 52 -16.03 1.89 -16.41
N THR A 53 -14.78 1.47 -16.23
CA THR A 53 -13.67 1.84 -17.12
C THR A 53 -13.10 0.70 -17.95
N GLY A 54 -13.39 -0.55 -17.57
CA GLY A 54 -12.71 -1.74 -18.10
C GLY A 54 -11.22 -1.79 -17.74
N TYR A 55 -10.81 -1.18 -16.63
CA TYR A 55 -9.39 -1.09 -16.26
C TYR A 55 -8.79 -2.47 -15.96
N LEU A 56 -7.65 -2.75 -16.61
CA LEU A 56 -6.82 -3.93 -16.35
C LEU A 56 -5.62 -3.51 -15.50
N THR A 57 -5.47 -4.11 -14.31
CA THR A 57 -4.37 -3.80 -13.38
C THR A 57 -3.02 -4.25 -13.93
N GLU A 58 -1.94 -3.77 -13.31
CA GLU A 58 -0.58 -4.21 -13.69
C GLU A 58 -0.36 -5.69 -13.38
N ALA A 59 -0.84 -6.17 -12.22
CA ALA A 59 -0.77 -7.59 -11.85
C ALA A 59 -1.41 -8.50 -12.92
N GLU A 60 -2.56 -8.11 -13.48
CA GLU A 60 -3.20 -8.86 -14.56
C GLU A 60 -2.43 -8.79 -15.89
N LYS A 61 -1.79 -7.64 -16.19
CA LYS A 61 -0.99 -7.47 -17.42
C LYS A 61 0.31 -8.29 -17.38
N PHE A 62 0.97 -8.32 -16.23
CA PHE A 62 2.18 -9.13 -16.03
C PHE A 62 1.84 -10.61 -15.86
N GLY A 63 0.67 -10.93 -15.27
CA GLY A 63 0.19 -12.29 -15.05
C GLY A 63 0.58 -12.86 -13.69
N ASP A 64 1.11 -12.04 -12.79
CA ASP A 64 1.52 -12.43 -11.44
C ASP A 64 1.35 -11.30 -10.41
N SER A 65 1.35 -11.70 -9.14
CA SER A 65 1.50 -10.80 -8.00
C SER A 65 2.01 -11.59 -6.79
N PHE A 66 2.49 -10.88 -5.78
CA PHE A 66 3.02 -11.50 -4.57
C PHE A 66 1.91 -12.00 -3.65
N VAL A 67 2.04 -13.25 -3.19
CA VAL A 67 1.17 -13.83 -2.16
C VAL A 67 2.03 -14.32 -1.00
N PHE A 68 1.65 -13.96 0.23
CA PHE A 68 2.30 -14.46 1.43
C PHE A 68 2.01 -15.96 1.61
N GLU A 69 3.06 -16.77 1.79
CA GLU A 69 2.97 -18.24 1.85
C GLU A 69 1.97 -18.75 2.90
N GLY A 70 1.88 -18.08 4.05
CA GLY A 70 0.94 -18.44 5.12
C GLY A 70 -0.55 -18.32 4.74
N MET A 71 -0.88 -17.69 3.62
CA MET A 71 -2.24 -17.60 3.09
C MET A 71 -2.52 -18.59 1.96
N LEU A 72 -1.52 -19.37 1.53
CA LEU A 72 -1.70 -20.36 0.48
C LEU A 72 -2.32 -21.63 1.05
N SER A 73 -3.22 -22.25 0.26
CA SER A 73 -3.70 -23.59 0.57
C SER A 73 -2.57 -24.61 0.40
N GLU A 74 -2.62 -25.71 1.17
CA GLU A 74 -1.61 -26.78 1.06
C GLU A 74 -1.52 -27.37 -0.35
N GLN A 75 -2.65 -27.43 -1.07
CA GLN A 75 -2.67 -27.86 -2.47
C GLN A 75 -1.88 -26.93 -3.39
N VAL A 76 -1.96 -25.63 -3.17
CA VAL A 76 -1.17 -24.68 -3.97
C VAL A 76 0.30 -24.81 -3.59
N LYS A 77 0.62 -24.92 -2.30
CA LYS A 77 2.00 -25.06 -1.82
C LYS A 77 2.74 -26.26 -2.41
N SER A 78 2.07 -27.41 -2.58
CA SER A 78 2.70 -28.60 -3.16
C SER A 78 3.16 -28.40 -4.61
N ASP A 79 2.57 -27.43 -5.30
CA ASP A 79 2.76 -27.22 -6.73
C ASP A 79 3.65 -25.99 -7.03
N ILE A 80 4.09 -25.24 -6.01
CA ILE A 80 4.96 -24.06 -6.17
C ILE A 80 6.37 -24.49 -6.56
N GLN A 81 6.87 -23.93 -7.67
CA GLN A 81 8.21 -24.18 -8.19
C GLN A 81 9.17 -22.99 -8.02
N GLN A 82 8.66 -21.83 -7.58
CA GLN A 82 9.43 -20.60 -7.46
C GLN A 82 8.95 -19.77 -6.26
N ALA A 83 9.88 -19.37 -5.42
CA ALA A 83 9.69 -18.37 -4.38
C ALA A 83 10.54 -17.14 -4.74
N VAL A 84 10.02 -15.93 -4.47
CA VAL A 84 10.72 -14.69 -4.83
C VAL A 84 11.84 -14.34 -3.85
N SER A 85 11.87 -14.99 -2.68
CA SER A 85 12.88 -14.82 -1.66
C SER A 85 13.21 -16.18 -1.05
N ASN A 86 14.45 -16.64 -1.23
CA ASN A 86 15.01 -17.77 -0.49
C ASN A 86 15.57 -17.24 0.83
N VAL A 87 14.71 -17.05 1.84
CA VAL A 87 15.13 -16.79 3.22
C VAL A 87 14.95 -18.05 4.04
#